data_AF-A0A851DQ66-F1
#
_entry.id   AF-A0A851DQ66-F1
#
_cell.length_a   1.000
_cell.length_b   1.000
_cell.length_c   1.000
_cell.angle_alpha   90.00
_cell.angle_beta   90.00
_cell.angle_gamma   90.00
#
_symmetry.space_group_name_H-M   'P 1'
#
loop_
_entity.id
_entity.type
_entity.pdbx_description
1 polymer ?
#
loop_
_entity_poly.entity_id
_entity_poly.type
_entity_poly.pdbx_seq_one_letter_code
_entity_poly.pdbx_strand_id
1 'polypeptide(L)'
;SPCPGAAGGFAPYALPLQSQDTYLCQIYNLTLLCTEDYIVEPQSVQFLVQHGFDFNKQYSQGIPYHKGNDKGNENQSQSVRTFFLELIRAKKPLVLHNGLIDLVFLYQCFYAHLPDSLGTFTADLSEMFPAGIYDTKYASEFETRFVASYLEYAYKKCKRENCKLKDSSSEHLTIEFCNYSAGMSRYIDYRHCSLEEESHNVGGASKVPVCEKFSAYGWCPKGVKCPHSHNIDLIIDEDDKLCEEKRKKRKHRWKRRKHTEEPAKVSRQESSGKEVKLAQNGEEGPPQKQSCYEPAAAVELAEMTPTGDGRPLEENSMDMEPEVSSDTSAQQDKDLGRSPCLPSQGGIHRAGFDAFMTGYIMAYVRMLKKGNSTDNGSGPWLPDCHNKLYLSGKSMPLQIVKSLFSKSSKAHSQKMKLAWGSG
;
A
#
# COMPACT_ATOMS: atom_id res chain seq x y z
N SER A 1 1.61 -2.98 -23.55
CA SER A 1 0.48 -2.15 -23.98
C SER A 1 0.25 -1.03 -22.98
N PRO A 2 -0.02 0.21 -23.41
CA PRO A 2 -0.18 1.34 -22.50
C PRO A 2 -1.51 1.25 -21.73
N CYS A 3 -1.48 1.61 -20.45
CA CYS A 3 -2.58 1.45 -19.51
C CYS A 3 -3.26 2.80 -19.22
N PRO A 4 -4.60 2.86 -19.11
CA PRO A 4 -5.38 4.08 -18.94
C PRO A 4 -5.52 4.48 -17.46
N GLY A 5 -5.33 5.75 -17.10
CA GLY A 5 -5.60 6.29 -15.76
C GLY A 5 -6.31 7.64 -15.74
N ALA A 6 -7.40 7.78 -14.95
CA ALA A 6 -7.97 9.04 -14.35
C ALA A 6 -6.96 9.81 -13.46
N ALA A 7 -7.27 10.66 -12.44
CA ALA A 7 -6.35 10.94 -11.24
C ALA A 7 -6.83 10.60 -9.75
N GLY A 8 -6.52 9.46 -9.03
CA GLY A 8 -7.02 8.77 -7.76
C GLY A 8 -6.99 7.19 -7.83
N GLY A 9 -7.29 6.31 -6.87
CA GLY A 9 -6.97 4.85 -7.05
C GLY A 9 -8.12 3.85 -6.88
N PHE A 10 -8.82 3.44 -7.94
CA PHE A 10 -9.74 2.28 -7.86
C PHE A 10 -9.68 1.42 -9.12
N ALA A 11 -9.45 0.11 -8.94
CA ALA A 11 -9.40 -0.87 -10.01
C ALA A 11 -10.44 -1.98 -9.83
N PRO A 12 -11.62 -1.92 -10.49
CA PRO A 12 -12.57 -3.01 -10.46
C PRO A 12 -12.04 -4.20 -11.26
N TYR A 13 -12.12 -5.39 -10.67
CA TYR A 13 -11.81 -6.68 -11.31
C TYR A 13 -13.10 -7.39 -11.69
N ALA A 14 -13.35 -7.58 -12.99
CA ALA A 14 -14.44 -8.43 -13.48
C ALA A 14 -13.96 -9.90 -13.60
N LEU A 15 -14.79 -10.85 -13.14
CA LEU A 15 -14.57 -12.30 -13.32
C LEU A 15 -14.98 -12.74 -14.76
N PRO A 16 -14.38 -13.81 -15.31
CA PRO A 16 -13.95 -13.82 -16.71
C PRO A 16 -14.94 -14.48 -17.69
N LEU A 17 -14.91 -14.02 -18.95
CA LEU A 17 -15.38 -14.76 -20.12
C LEU A 17 -14.22 -15.43 -20.92
N GLN A 18 -12.96 -15.33 -20.47
CA GLN A 18 -11.77 -15.98 -21.05
C GLN A 18 -10.74 -16.33 -19.95
N SER A 19 -10.17 -17.56 -19.97
CA SER A 19 -9.20 -18.21 -19.05
C SER A 19 -9.24 -17.86 -17.53
N GLN A 20 -9.03 -18.86 -16.67
CA GLN A 20 -9.28 -18.72 -15.23
C GLN A 20 -8.45 -17.66 -14.48
N ASP A 21 -7.33 -17.19 -15.04
CA ASP A 21 -6.43 -16.18 -14.43
C ASP A 21 -6.24 -14.93 -15.29
N THR A 22 -7.22 -14.61 -16.13
CA THR A 22 -7.28 -13.34 -16.85
C THR A 22 -8.15 -12.35 -16.10
N TYR A 23 -7.63 -11.14 -15.87
CA TYR A 23 -8.34 -10.06 -15.22
C TYR A 23 -8.46 -8.85 -16.13
N LEU A 24 -9.69 -8.37 -16.30
CA LEU A 24 -9.95 -7.08 -16.92
C LEU A 24 -9.76 -5.97 -15.86
N CYS A 25 -8.85 -5.04 -16.13
CA CYS A 25 -8.47 -3.95 -15.25
C CYS A 25 -8.86 -2.60 -15.85
N GLN A 26 -9.50 -1.75 -15.04
CA GLN A 26 -9.75 -0.34 -15.34
C GLN A 26 -9.19 0.48 -14.19
N ILE A 27 -8.41 1.53 -14.45
CA ILE A 27 -7.82 2.32 -13.37
C ILE A 27 -8.50 3.68 -13.38
N TYR A 28 -9.38 3.87 -12.41
CA TYR A 28 -9.98 5.16 -12.15
C TYR A 28 -9.18 5.88 -11.15
N ASN A 29 -9.25 7.17 -11.34
CA ASN A 29 -8.38 8.01 -10.65
C ASN A 29 -9.23 9.33 -10.52
N LEU A 30 -9.58 9.71 -9.28
CA LEU A 30 -10.46 10.82 -8.84
C LEU A 30 -9.73 11.96 -8.08
N THR A 31 -9.66 13.17 -8.65
CA THR A 31 -8.96 14.31 -8.04
C THR A 31 -9.94 15.05 -7.15
N LEU A 32 -9.67 15.07 -5.85
CA LEU A 32 -10.64 15.52 -4.84
C LEU A 32 -10.14 16.80 -4.15
N LEU A 33 -11.07 17.67 -3.78
CA LEU A 33 -10.80 18.90 -3.05
C LEU A 33 -11.67 18.97 -1.79
N CYS A 34 -11.04 19.05 -0.63
CA CYS A 34 -11.76 19.23 0.61
C CYS A 34 -12.27 20.68 0.70
N THR A 35 -13.56 20.85 1.02
CA THR A 35 -14.20 22.17 1.18
C THR A 35 -14.08 22.74 2.60
N GLU A 36 -13.35 22.06 3.48
CA GLU A 36 -13.18 22.41 4.89
C GLU A 36 -11.69 22.54 5.19
N ASP A 37 -11.34 23.26 6.25
CA ASP A 37 -9.94 23.44 6.66
C ASP A 37 -9.24 22.09 6.88
N TYR A 38 -7.97 22.04 6.47
CA TYR A 38 -7.14 20.85 6.60
C TYR A 38 -5.66 21.20 6.77
N ILE A 39 -4.94 20.27 7.36
CA ILE A 39 -3.51 20.39 7.62
C ILE A 39 -2.75 19.71 6.49
N VAL A 40 -1.65 20.33 6.07
CA VAL A 40 -0.71 19.75 5.10
C VAL A 40 0.64 19.57 5.76
N GLU A 41 1.29 18.44 5.48
CA GLU A 41 2.67 18.20 5.86
C GLU A 41 3.60 18.61 4.70
N PRO A 42 4.52 19.56 4.88
CA PRO A 42 5.37 20.07 3.79
C PRO A 42 6.18 18.98 3.07
N GLN A 43 6.70 18.01 3.81
CA GLN A 43 7.50 16.91 3.24
C GLN A 43 6.65 16.03 2.32
N SER A 44 5.41 15.71 2.72
CA SER A 44 4.46 14.95 1.92
C SER A 44 4.04 15.70 0.65
N VAL A 45 3.80 17.01 0.75
CA VAL A 45 3.51 17.86 -0.43
C VAL A 45 4.69 17.90 -1.38
N GLN A 46 5.91 18.10 -0.87
CA GLN A 46 7.12 18.10 -1.69
C GLN A 46 7.30 16.76 -2.42
N PHE A 47 7.07 15.65 -1.73
CA PHE A 47 7.10 14.32 -2.33
C PHE A 47 6.08 14.19 -3.47
N LEU A 48 4.84 14.63 -3.27
CA LEU A 48 3.80 14.59 -4.31
C LEU A 48 4.18 15.43 -5.54
N VAL A 49 4.72 16.64 -5.35
CA VAL A 49 5.20 17.49 -6.45
C VAL A 49 6.32 16.80 -7.22
N GLN A 50 7.29 16.20 -6.52
CA GLN A 50 8.41 15.49 -7.15
C GLN A 50 7.96 14.28 -7.99
N HIS A 51 6.81 13.68 -7.65
CA HIS A 51 6.22 12.57 -8.39
C HIS A 51 5.12 13.00 -9.38
N GLY A 52 5.05 14.31 -9.66
CA GLY A 52 4.21 14.88 -10.70
C GLY A 52 2.73 14.96 -10.35
N PHE A 53 2.39 15.08 -9.07
CA PHE A 53 1.04 15.45 -8.64
C PHE A 53 0.76 16.92 -9.02
N ASP A 54 -0.39 17.16 -9.63
CA ASP A 54 -0.79 18.48 -10.11
C ASP A 54 -1.76 19.16 -9.12
N PHE A 55 -1.19 19.96 -8.21
CA PHE A 55 -1.98 20.74 -7.27
C PHE A 55 -2.82 21.82 -7.96
N ASN A 56 -2.36 22.41 -9.07
CA ASN A 56 -3.14 23.40 -9.80
C ASN A 56 -4.44 22.77 -10.33
N LYS A 57 -4.35 21.55 -10.88
CA LYS A 57 -5.54 20.78 -11.27
C LYS A 57 -6.42 20.45 -10.07
N GLN A 58 -5.85 20.09 -8.92
CA GLN A 58 -6.64 19.81 -7.71
C GLN A 58 -7.44 21.03 -7.24
N TYR A 59 -6.81 22.20 -7.13
CA TYR A 59 -7.49 23.40 -6.65
C TYR A 59 -8.45 24.02 -7.67
N SER A 60 -8.18 23.87 -8.97
CA SER A 60 -9.03 24.43 -10.03
C SER A 60 -10.18 23.52 -10.47
N GLN A 61 -10.00 22.20 -10.41
CA GLN A 61 -10.93 21.21 -11.00
C GLN A 61 -11.24 20.04 -10.06
N GLY A 62 -10.74 20.04 -8.82
CA GLY A 62 -10.97 18.96 -7.88
C GLY A 62 -12.44 18.79 -7.52
N ILE A 63 -12.89 17.55 -7.46
CA ILE A 63 -14.26 17.20 -7.09
C ILE A 63 -14.44 17.55 -5.60
N PRO A 64 -15.38 18.46 -5.25
CA PRO A 64 -15.54 18.92 -3.88
C PRO A 64 -16.09 17.81 -2.99
N TYR A 65 -15.60 17.75 -1.76
CA TYR A 65 -16.15 16.90 -0.71
C TYR A 65 -16.00 17.56 0.67
N HIS A 66 -16.84 17.13 1.62
CA HIS A 66 -16.78 17.52 3.02
C HIS A 66 -16.61 16.28 3.90
N LYS A 67 -16.07 16.47 5.11
CA LYS A 67 -15.78 15.38 6.04
C LYS A 67 -16.96 15.12 6.96
N GLY A 68 -16.97 13.95 7.59
CA GLY A 68 -17.90 13.59 8.64
C GLY A 68 -19.24 13.06 8.13
N ASN A 69 -20.30 13.36 8.89
CA ASN A 69 -21.66 12.87 8.62
C ASN A 69 -22.31 13.64 7.46
N ASP A 70 -23.28 13.00 6.80
CA ASP A 70 -24.03 13.62 5.70
C ASP A 70 -24.76 14.87 6.19
N LYS A 71 -24.67 15.95 5.40
CA LYS A 71 -25.46 17.17 5.61
C LYS A 71 -26.78 16.93 4.88
N GLY A 72 -27.91 16.95 5.58
CA GLY A 72 -29.23 16.40 5.15
C GLY A 72 -29.83 16.85 3.80
N ASN A 73 -29.14 17.68 3.01
CA ASN A 73 -29.53 18.15 1.68
C ASN A 73 -28.83 17.38 0.53
N GLU A 74 -28.10 16.30 0.80
CA GLU A 74 -27.23 15.64 -0.19
C GLU A 74 -27.90 14.65 -1.16
N ASN A 75 -29.20 14.38 -0.97
CA ASN A 75 -29.91 13.29 -1.65
C ASN A 75 -30.08 13.47 -3.18
N GLN A 76 -29.65 14.58 -3.78
CA GLN A 76 -29.86 14.89 -5.21
C GLN A 76 -28.58 15.12 -6.03
N SER A 77 -27.38 15.07 -5.42
CA SER A 77 -26.14 15.35 -6.15
C SER A 77 -25.28 14.09 -6.38
N GLN A 78 -24.74 13.96 -7.60
CA GLN A 78 -23.70 12.98 -7.91
C GLN A 78 -22.41 13.39 -7.16
N SER A 79 -22.21 12.82 -5.98
CA SER A 79 -21.06 13.13 -5.11
C SER A 79 -20.12 11.94 -4.96
N VAL A 80 -18.89 12.21 -4.50
CA VAL A 80 -17.92 11.15 -4.14
C VAL A 80 -18.45 10.27 -3.01
N ARG A 81 -19.28 10.82 -2.12
CA ARG A 81 -19.94 10.06 -1.05
C ARG A 81 -20.94 9.05 -1.62
N THR A 82 -21.73 9.47 -2.61
CA THR A 82 -22.63 8.57 -3.35
C THR A 82 -21.84 7.49 -4.08
N PHE A 83 -20.72 7.85 -4.73
CA PHE A 83 -19.82 6.87 -5.35
C PHE A 83 -19.26 5.86 -4.34
N PHE A 84 -18.82 6.32 -3.17
CA PHE A 84 -18.32 5.44 -2.10
C PHE A 84 -19.41 4.50 -1.57
N LEU A 85 -20.66 4.97 -1.45
CA LEU A 85 -21.80 4.11 -1.10
C LEU A 85 -22.07 3.04 -2.17
N GLU A 86 -21.87 3.33 -3.46
CA GLU A 86 -21.97 2.32 -4.52
C GLU A 86 -20.87 1.23 -4.38
N LEU A 87 -19.66 1.60 -3.95
CA LEU A 87 -18.61 0.60 -3.65
C LEU A 87 -19.04 -0.36 -2.53
N ILE A 88 -19.68 0.15 -1.49
CA ILE A 88 -20.24 -0.66 -0.38
C ILE A 88 -21.39 -1.54 -0.88
N ARG A 89 -22.28 -1.00 -1.72
CA ARG A 89 -23.40 -1.74 -2.33
C ARG A 89 -22.95 -2.88 -3.21
N ALA A 90 -21.79 -2.75 -3.87
CA ALA A 90 -21.23 -3.79 -4.73
C ALA A 90 -20.86 -5.08 -3.97
N LYS A 91 -20.68 -5.02 -2.64
CA LYS A 91 -20.31 -6.15 -1.77
C LYS A 91 -19.12 -6.93 -2.32
N LYS A 92 -18.17 -6.22 -2.94
CA LYS A 92 -16.92 -6.78 -3.46
C LYS A 92 -15.82 -6.61 -2.41
N PRO A 93 -14.80 -7.48 -2.42
CA PRO A 93 -13.70 -7.34 -1.49
C PRO A 93 -12.92 -6.05 -1.76
N LEU A 94 -12.46 -5.43 -0.69
CA LEU A 94 -11.64 -4.22 -0.73
C LEU A 94 -10.17 -4.63 -0.56
N VAL A 95 -9.30 -4.18 -1.48
CA VAL A 95 -7.87 -4.52 -1.47
C VAL A 95 -7.08 -3.23 -1.32
N LEU A 96 -6.15 -3.21 -0.37
CA LEU A 96 -5.31 -2.07 -0.03
C LEU A 96 -3.86 -2.53 0.17
N HIS A 97 -2.93 -1.59 0.33
CA HIS A 97 -1.54 -1.88 0.69
C HIS A 97 -1.15 -1.03 1.89
N ASN A 98 -0.92 -1.65 3.06
CA ASN A 98 -0.71 -0.93 4.32
C ASN A 98 -1.89 0.01 4.66
N GLY A 99 -3.10 -0.50 4.50
CA GLY A 99 -4.31 0.28 4.23
C GLY A 99 -5.01 0.95 5.41
N LEU A 100 -4.42 0.93 6.61
CA LEU A 100 -5.09 1.44 7.81
C LEU A 100 -5.45 2.93 7.66
N ILE A 101 -4.49 3.75 7.24
CA ILE A 101 -4.69 5.19 7.10
C ILE A 101 -5.66 5.49 5.96
N ASP A 102 -5.58 4.72 4.86
CA ASP A 102 -6.54 4.83 3.75
C ASP A 102 -7.98 4.60 4.23
N LEU A 103 -8.21 3.55 5.04
CA LEU A 103 -9.54 3.25 5.59
C LEU A 103 -10.06 4.34 6.52
N VAL A 104 -9.18 4.90 7.36
CA VAL A 104 -9.52 6.02 8.25
C VAL A 104 -9.96 7.23 7.43
N PHE A 105 -9.22 7.59 6.37
CA PHE A 105 -9.60 8.70 5.50
C PHE A 105 -10.84 8.40 4.65
N LEU A 106 -10.97 7.20 4.07
CA LEU A 106 -12.17 6.80 3.34
C LEU A 106 -13.41 6.92 4.23
N TYR A 107 -13.30 6.49 5.49
CA TYR A 107 -14.38 6.60 6.47
C TYR A 107 -14.68 8.07 6.78
N GLN A 108 -13.70 8.84 7.24
CA GLN A 108 -13.89 10.23 7.66
C GLN A 108 -14.33 11.15 6.52
N CYS A 109 -13.77 10.97 5.32
CA CYS A 109 -14.02 11.87 4.20
C CYS A 109 -15.29 11.53 3.44
N PHE A 110 -15.65 10.24 3.32
CA PHE A 110 -16.71 9.81 2.40
C PHE A 110 -17.86 9.05 3.05
N TYR A 111 -17.72 8.65 4.32
CA TYR A 111 -18.70 7.83 4.99
C TYR A 111 -19.35 8.52 6.19
N ALA A 112 -18.64 8.73 7.30
CA ALA A 112 -19.21 9.28 8.52
C ALA A 112 -18.10 9.86 9.41
N HIS A 113 -18.49 10.55 10.48
CA HIS A 113 -17.52 10.93 11.50
C HIS A 113 -16.89 9.68 12.14
N LEU A 114 -15.57 9.65 12.25
CA LEU A 114 -14.83 8.53 12.84
C LEU A 114 -15.39 8.18 14.23
N PRO A 115 -15.58 6.89 14.54
CA PRO A 115 -16.00 6.49 15.87
C PRO A 115 -14.93 6.74 16.93
N ASP A 116 -15.36 7.06 18.16
CA ASP A 116 -14.46 7.30 19.30
C ASP A 116 -13.66 6.07 19.73
N SER A 117 -14.08 4.86 19.31
CA SER A 117 -13.42 3.61 19.66
C SER A 117 -13.04 2.78 18.43
N LEU A 118 -11.85 2.18 18.51
CA LEU A 118 -11.37 1.25 17.49
C LEU A 118 -12.34 0.09 17.26
N GLY A 119 -12.97 -0.43 18.33
CA GLY A 119 -13.92 -1.54 18.23
C GLY A 119 -15.17 -1.20 17.42
N THR A 120 -15.68 0.02 17.54
CA THR A 120 -16.79 0.51 16.69
C THR A 120 -16.32 0.70 15.25
N PHE A 121 -15.12 1.25 15.04
CA PHE A 121 -14.56 1.41 13.69
C PHE A 121 -14.39 0.07 12.97
N THR A 122 -13.81 -0.95 13.63
CA THR A 122 -13.65 -2.28 13.02
C THR A 122 -14.98 -3.00 12.82
N ALA A 123 -15.96 -2.80 13.72
CA ALA A 123 -17.31 -3.32 13.54
C ALA A 123 -17.97 -2.74 12.29
N ASP A 124 -17.95 -1.41 12.14
CA ASP A 124 -18.50 -0.72 10.97
C ASP A 124 -17.83 -1.21 9.67
N LEU A 125 -16.49 -1.23 9.62
CA LEU A 125 -15.74 -1.70 8.45
C LEU A 125 -16.06 -3.15 8.08
N SER A 126 -16.18 -4.03 9.08
CA SER A 126 -16.49 -5.45 8.85
C SER A 126 -17.87 -5.65 8.23
N GLU A 127 -18.83 -4.79 8.58
CA GLU A 127 -20.15 -4.78 7.97
C GLU A 127 -20.09 -4.12 6.58
N MET A 128 -19.40 -2.99 6.40
CA MET A 128 -19.28 -2.30 5.10
C MET A 128 -18.77 -3.22 3.97
N PHE A 129 -17.81 -4.10 4.27
CA PHE A 129 -17.15 -4.94 3.28
C PHE A 129 -17.28 -6.44 3.62
N PRO A 130 -18.47 -7.05 3.38
CA PRO A 130 -18.75 -8.43 3.81
C PRO A 130 -17.92 -9.49 3.06
N ALA A 131 -17.41 -9.17 1.86
CA ALA A 131 -16.50 -10.04 1.11
C ALA A 131 -15.03 -9.99 1.61
N GLY A 132 -14.77 -9.14 2.61
CA GLY A 132 -13.50 -8.99 3.29
C GLY A 132 -12.65 -7.83 2.79
N ILE A 133 -11.78 -7.38 3.69
CA ILE A 133 -10.71 -6.40 3.43
C ILE A 133 -9.38 -7.14 3.43
N TYR A 134 -8.56 -6.90 2.40
CA TYR A 134 -7.26 -7.55 2.20
C TYR A 134 -6.15 -6.51 2.12
N ASP A 135 -5.11 -6.69 2.93
CA ASP A 135 -3.91 -5.88 2.89
C ASP A 135 -2.77 -6.63 2.19
N THR A 136 -2.35 -6.13 1.04
CA THR A 136 -1.31 -6.76 0.22
C THR A 136 0.07 -6.67 0.85
N LYS A 137 0.32 -5.74 1.78
CA LYS A 137 1.56 -5.73 2.56
C LYS A 137 1.59 -6.90 3.53
N TYR A 138 0.46 -7.17 4.19
CA TYR A 138 0.29 -8.35 5.03
C TYR A 138 0.44 -9.64 4.21
N ALA A 139 -0.24 -9.74 3.06
CA ALA A 139 -0.10 -10.89 2.17
C ALA A 139 1.37 -11.09 1.71
N SER A 140 2.07 -10.02 1.37
CA SER A 140 3.47 -10.11 0.94
C SER A 140 4.40 -10.62 2.04
N GLU A 141 4.20 -10.19 3.29
CA GLU A 141 5.07 -10.56 4.41
C GLU A 141 4.75 -11.95 4.98
N PHE A 142 3.46 -12.30 5.10
CA PHE A 142 3.05 -13.52 5.79
C PHE A 142 2.66 -14.66 4.84
N GLU A 143 2.04 -14.34 3.69
CA GLU A 143 1.56 -15.34 2.73
C GLU A 143 2.67 -15.77 1.76
N THR A 144 3.27 -14.80 1.05
CA THR A 144 4.34 -15.10 0.08
C THR A 144 5.73 -15.10 0.72
N ARG A 145 5.86 -14.54 1.93
CA ARG A 145 7.11 -14.45 2.70
C ARG A 145 8.24 -13.76 1.91
N PHE A 146 7.90 -12.65 1.26
CA PHE A 146 8.88 -11.79 0.61
C PHE A 146 9.85 -11.16 1.63
N VAL A 147 11.08 -10.89 1.19
CA VAL A 147 12.11 -10.28 2.05
C VAL A 147 11.73 -8.86 2.44
N ALA A 148 11.21 -8.08 1.49
CA ALA A 148 10.62 -6.77 1.70
C ALA A 148 9.15 -6.76 1.25
N SER A 149 8.36 -5.85 1.81
CA SER A 149 6.91 -5.79 1.61
C SER A 149 6.40 -4.40 1.22
N TYR A 150 7.28 -3.46 0.85
CA TYR A 150 6.84 -2.19 0.27
C TYR A 150 6.33 -2.40 -1.16
N LEU A 151 5.36 -1.58 -1.56
CA LEU A 151 4.50 -1.82 -2.72
C LEU A 151 5.26 -2.12 -4.01
N GLU A 152 6.25 -1.27 -4.35
CA GLU A 152 6.99 -1.43 -5.59
C GLU A 152 7.84 -2.71 -5.62
N TYR A 153 8.49 -3.07 -4.51
CA TYR A 153 9.21 -4.35 -4.41
C TYR A 153 8.26 -5.53 -4.59
N ALA A 154 7.14 -5.54 -3.85
CA ALA A 154 6.17 -6.64 -3.92
C ALA A 154 5.62 -6.79 -5.34
N TYR A 155 5.27 -5.69 -6.00
CA TYR A 155 4.80 -5.67 -7.38
C TYR A 155 5.86 -6.18 -8.36
N LYS A 156 7.08 -5.61 -8.33
CA LYS A 156 8.18 -6.05 -9.20
C LYS A 156 8.49 -7.52 -9.01
N LYS A 157 8.49 -8.00 -7.76
CA LYS A 157 8.70 -9.40 -7.43
C LYS A 157 7.62 -10.29 -8.04
N CYS A 158 6.34 -9.98 -7.83
CA CYS A 158 5.22 -10.69 -8.45
C CYS A 158 5.31 -10.70 -9.97
N LYS A 159 5.59 -9.54 -10.59
CA LYS A 159 5.70 -9.40 -12.04
C LYS A 159 6.82 -10.26 -12.62
N ARG A 160 8.01 -10.23 -12.01
CA ARG A 160 9.16 -11.03 -12.43
C ARG A 160 8.89 -12.53 -12.33
N GLU A 161 8.31 -12.99 -11.23
CA GLU A 161 7.94 -14.40 -11.08
C GLU A 161 6.83 -14.81 -12.06
N ASN A 162 5.85 -13.94 -12.32
CA ASN A 162 4.83 -14.18 -13.33
C ASN A 162 5.40 -14.28 -14.75
N CYS A 163 6.39 -13.46 -15.09
CA CYS A 163 7.13 -13.57 -16.36
C CYS A 163 7.82 -14.94 -16.49
N LYS A 164 8.50 -15.41 -15.45
CA LYS A 164 9.11 -16.76 -15.45
C LYS A 164 8.07 -17.85 -15.70
N LEU A 165 6.90 -17.77 -15.06
CA LEU A 165 5.80 -18.72 -15.26
C LEU A 165 5.26 -18.68 -16.69
N LYS A 166 5.14 -17.48 -17.27
CA LYS A 166 4.74 -17.29 -18.66
C LYS A 166 5.76 -17.90 -19.63
N ASP A 167 7.06 -17.67 -19.40
CA ASP A 167 8.14 -18.20 -20.23
C ASP A 167 8.24 -19.74 -20.14
N SER A 168 7.89 -20.32 -18.98
CA SER A 168 7.79 -21.76 -18.80
C SER A 168 6.45 -22.36 -19.23
N SER A 169 5.60 -21.60 -19.94
CA SER A 169 4.25 -22.01 -20.38
C SER A 169 3.39 -22.59 -19.26
N SER A 170 3.60 -22.11 -18.02
CA SER A 170 2.85 -22.50 -16.83
C SER A 170 1.65 -21.58 -16.63
N GLU A 171 0.75 -21.93 -15.71
CA GLU A 171 -0.36 -21.07 -15.31
C GLU A 171 0.18 -19.72 -14.80
N HIS A 172 -0.29 -18.63 -15.40
CA HIS A 172 0.23 -17.28 -15.16
C HIS A 172 -0.88 -16.24 -15.25
N LEU A 173 -0.70 -15.14 -14.52
CA LEU A 173 -1.63 -14.04 -14.44
C LEU A 173 -1.56 -13.23 -15.74
N THR A 174 -2.73 -13.01 -16.35
CA THR A 174 -2.89 -12.13 -17.50
C THR A 174 -3.77 -10.94 -17.13
N ILE A 175 -3.32 -9.73 -17.47
CA ILE A 175 -4.10 -8.51 -17.26
C ILE A 175 -4.47 -7.91 -18.61
N GLU A 176 -5.75 -7.65 -18.79
CA GLU A 176 -6.31 -6.96 -19.95
C GLU A 176 -6.84 -5.59 -19.53
N PHE A 177 -6.90 -4.67 -20.48
CA PHE A 177 -7.43 -3.33 -20.26
C PHE A 177 -8.59 -3.08 -21.21
N CYS A 178 -9.58 -2.33 -20.74
CA CYS A 178 -10.69 -1.91 -21.58
C CYS A 178 -10.18 -1.08 -22.76
N ASN A 179 -10.76 -1.34 -23.93
CA ASN A 179 -10.61 -0.46 -25.08
C ASN A 179 -11.68 0.63 -25.02
N TYR A 180 -11.26 1.88 -25.19
CA TYR A 180 -12.15 3.03 -25.11
C TYR A 180 -12.30 3.68 -26.48
N SER A 181 -13.49 4.21 -26.76
CA SER A 181 -13.74 4.94 -28.00
C SER A 181 -12.92 6.23 -28.07
N ALA A 182 -12.66 6.70 -29.29
CA ALA A 182 -11.86 7.91 -29.53
C ALA A 182 -12.41 9.16 -28.79
N GLY A 183 -13.73 9.22 -28.55
CA GLY A 183 -14.37 10.32 -27.81
C GLY A 183 -13.97 10.40 -26.33
N MET A 184 -13.49 9.30 -25.74
CA MET A 184 -13.01 9.27 -24.35
C MET A 184 -11.52 9.55 -24.19
N SER A 185 -10.78 9.71 -25.30
CA SER A 185 -9.32 9.90 -25.30
C SER A 185 -8.84 11.04 -24.39
N ARG A 186 -9.63 12.13 -24.25
CA ARG A 186 -9.31 13.28 -23.39
C ARG A 186 -9.32 12.95 -21.88
N TYR A 187 -9.97 11.87 -21.48
CA TYR A 187 -10.07 11.43 -20.08
C TYR A 187 -9.16 10.25 -19.77
N ILE A 188 -8.35 9.83 -20.73
CA ILE A 188 -7.53 8.63 -20.63
C ILE A 188 -6.06 9.03 -20.74
N ASP A 189 -5.31 8.84 -19.66
CA ASP A 189 -3.85 8.93 -19.70
C ASP A 189 -3.26 7.55 -19.98
N TYR A 190 -2.60 7.40 -21.13
CA TYR A 190 -1.92 6.17 -21.53
C TYR A 190 -0.48 6.17 -21.01
N ARG A 191 -0.18 5.27 -20.09
CA ARG A 191 1.16 5.13 -19.53
C ARG A 191 1.73 3.73 -19.69
N HIS A 192 3.03 3.65 -19.88
CA HIS A 192 3.74 2.38 -19.89
C HIS A 192 3.88 1.86 -18.45
N CYS A 193 3.24 0.72 -18.16
CA CYS A 193 3.47 -0.05 -16.92
C CYS A 193 4.79 -0.85 -16.95
N SER A 194 5.54 -0.75 -18.04
CA SER A 194 6.91 -1.23 -18.10
C SER A 194 7.78 -0.20 -17.38
N LEU A 195 8.09 -0.51 -16.13
CA LEU A 195 9.38 -0.14 -15.55
C LEU A 195 10.41 -0.41 -16.63
N GLU A 196 11.12 0.62 -17.08
CA GLU A 196 12.14 0.48 -18.09
C GLU A 196 12.98 -0.75 -17.73
N GLU A 197 12.96 -1.75 -18.62
CA GLU A 197 14.07 -2.67 -18.71
C GLU A 197 15.22 -1.75 -19.10
N GLU A 198 15.91 -1.16 -18.11
CA GLU A 198 17.22 -0.59 -18.33
C GLU A 198 17.98 -1.74 -18.96
N SER A 199 18.13 -1.65 -20.28
CA SER A 199 18.86 -2.59 -21.10
C SER A 199 20.09 -2.95 -20.29
N HIS A 200 20.22 -4.22 -19.92
CA HIS A 200 21.44 -4.75 -19.36
C HIS A 200 22.53 -4.54 -20.41
N ASN A 201 23.08 -3.32 -20.48
CA ASN A 201 24.33 -3.05 -21.13
C ASN A 201 25.37 -3.73 -20.26
N VAL A 202 25.58 -5.00 -20.59
CA VAL A 202 26.74 -5.80 -20.23
C VAL A 202 27.94 -5.05 -20.77
N GLY A 203 28.51 -4.18 -19.94
CA GLY A 203 29.60 -3.30 -20.33
C GLY A 203 30.14 -2.48 -19.17
N GLY A 204 30.75 -3.17 -18.18
CA GLY A 204 31.68 -2.58 -17.23
C GLY A 204 31.19 -1.37 -16.43
N ALA A 205 30.31 -1.56 -15.46
CA ALA A 205 29.99 -0.53 -14.47
C ALA A 205 30.39 -1.02 -13.07
N SER A 206 31.06 -0.16 -12.31
CA SER A 206 31.34 -0.31 -10.88
C SER A 206 30.10 -0.87 -10.17
N LYS A 207 30.18 -2.05 -9.56
CA LYS A 207 29.06 -2.65 -8.81
C LYS A 207 28.86 -1.86 -7.52
N VAL A 208 28.13 -0.76 -7.62
CA VAL A 208 27.70 0.02 -6.45
C VAL A 208 26.85 -0.90 -5.57
N PRO A 209 27.23 -1.12 -4.30
CA PRO A 209 26.47 -1.99 -3.41
C PRO A 209 25.06 -1.43 -3.16
N VAL A 210 24.11 -2.35 -2.95
CA VAL A 210 22.73 -2.02 -2.61
C VAL A 210 22.65 -1.28 -1.27
N CYS A 211 21.75 -0.31 -1.18
CA CYS A 211 21.47 0.36 0.09
C CYS A 211 20.63 -0.54 1.00
N GLU A 212 21.20 -0.99 2.12
CA GLU A 212 20.51 -1.86 3.08
C GLU A 212 19.19 -1.25 3.61
N LYS A 213 19.19 0.05 3.95
CA LYS A 213 17.98 0.74 4.44
C LYS A 213 16.88 0.77 3.37
N PHE A 214 17.24 1.13 2.14
CA PHE A 214 16.28 1.18 1.05
C PHE A 214 15.77 -0.23 0.69
N SER A 215 16.67 -1.22 0.64
CA SER A 215 16.32 -2.62 0.40
C SER A 215 15.31 -3.15 1.41
N ALA A 216 15.46 -2.83 2.70
CA ALA A 216 14.56 -3.32 3.74
C ALA A 216 13.21 -2.59 3.78
N TYR A 217 13.18 -1.28 3.49
CA TYR A 217 12.03 -0.42 3.80
C TYR A 217 11.44 0.36 2.62
N GLY A 218 12.11 0.38 1.47
CA GLY A 218 11.75 1.22 0.32
C GLY A 218 12.02 2.72 0.56
N TRP A 219 12.74 3.08 1.62
CA TRP A 219 13.06 4.47 1.97
C TRP A 219 14.48 4.60 2.50
N CYS A 220 15.12 5.73 2.17
CA CYS A 220 16.46 6.08 2.64
C CYS A 220 16.53 7.58 2.94
N PRO A 221 17.06 7.99 4.11
CA PRO A 221 17.16 9.40 4.48
C PRO A 221 18.10 10.20 3.56
N LYS A 222 19.04 9.54 2.89
CA LYS A 222 19.94 10.17 1.91
C LYS A 222 19.27 10.39 0.56
N GLY A 223 18.11 9.78 0.30
CA GLY A 223 17.35 9.90 -0.94
C GLY A 223 18.22 9.71 -2.18
N VAL A 224 18.05 10.60 -3.16
CA VAL A 224 18.83 10.62 -4.42
C VAL A 224 20.33 10.88 -4.22
N LYS A 225 20.75 11.37 -3.05
CA LYS A 225 22.16 11.60 -2.70
C LYS A 225 22.82 10.38 -2.05
N CYS A 226 22.12 9.24 -1.99
CA CYS A 226 22.67 8.02 -1.43
C CYS A 226 23.80 7.50 -2.34
N PRO A 227 24.99 7.17 -1.78
CA PRO A 227 26.09 6.59 -2.56
C PRO A 227 25.86 5.11 -2.92
N HIS A 228 24.80 4.51 -2.39
CA HIS A 228 24.42 3.10 -2.61
C HIS A 228 23.25 3.00 -3.59
N SER A 229 23.12 1.85 -4.25
CA SER A 229 22.05 1.62 -5.22
C SER A 229 20.68 1.50 -4.55
N HIS A 230 19.69 2.21 -5.08
CA HIS A 230 18.27 2.06 -4.76
C HIS A 230 17.51 1.29 -5.86
N ASN A 231 18.22 0.69 -6.82
CA ASN A 231 17.58 -0.06 -7.91
C ASN A 231 16.94 -1.34 -7.36
N ILE A 232 15.60 -1.40 -7.43
CA ILE A 232 14.80 -2.50 -6.88
C ILE A 232 15.04 -3.82 -7.62
N ASP A 233 15.35 -3.79 -8.91
CA ASP A 233 15.64 -5.01 -9.66
C ASP A 233 16.95 -5.65 -9.19
N LEU A 234 17.97 -4.84 -8.90
CA LEU A 234 19.21 -5.30 -8.26
C LEU A 234 18.97 -5.83 -6.84
N ILE A 235 18.11 -5.18 -6.06
CA ILE A 235 17.71 -5.64 -4.72
C ILE A 235 17.08 -7.04 -4.80
N ILE A 236 16.10 -7.22 -5.69
CA ILE A 236 15.41 -8.51 -5.86
C ILE A 236 16.40 -9.59 -6.32
N ASP A 237 17.34 -9.27 -7.22
CA ASP A 237 18.37 -10.21 -7.67
C ASP A 237 19.27 -10.69 -6.52
N GLU A 238 19.67 -9.79 -5.62
CA GLU A 238 20.49 -10.11 -4.45
C GLU A 238 19.69 -10.98 -3.45
N ASP A 239 18.45 -10.60 -3.17
CA ASP A 239 17.56 -11.34 -2.27
C ASP A 239 17.26 -12.76 -2.78
N ASP A 240 17.05 -12.93 -4.09
CA ASP A 240 16.82 -14.24 -4.70
C ASP A 240 18.04 -15.15 -4.58
N LYS A 241 19.24 -14.61 -4.85
CA LYS A 241 20.50 -15.35 -4.69
C LYS A 241 20.69 -15.79 -3.24
N LEU A 242 20.49 -14.88 -2.28
CA LEU A 242 20.60 -15.19 -0.85
C LEU A 242 19.56 -16.23 -0.41
N CYS A 243 18.33 -16.15 -0.92
CA CYS A 243 17.28 -17.13 -0.64
C CYS A 243 17.64 -18.52 -1.18
N GLU A 244 18.14 -18.60 -2.42
CA GLU A 244 18.61 -19.84 -3.03
C GLU A 244 19.77 -20.47 -2.27
N GLU A 245 20.76 -19.67 -1.85
CA GLU A 245 21.88 -20.15 -1.05
C GLU A 245 21.42 -20.71 0.30
N LYS A 246 20.52 -20.01 1.00
CA LYS A 246 19.92 -20.48 2.25
C LYS A 246 19.18 -21.81 2.01
N ARG A 247 18.43 -21.94 0.92
CA ARG A 247 17.74 -23.19 0.52
C ARG A 247 18.73 -24.32 0.24
N LYS A 248 19.82 -24.07 -0.50
CA LYS A 248 20.89 -25.06 -0.78
C LYS A 248 21.57 -25.52 0.51
N LYS A 249 21.92 -24.59 1.42
CA LYS A 249 22.50 -24.90 2.74
C LYS A 249 21.55 -25.75 3.60
N ARG A 250 20.25 -25.44 3.62
CA ARG A 250 19.22 -26.24 4.33
C ARG A 250 19.11 -27.66 3.76
N LYS A 251 19.04 -27.82 2.44
CA LYS A 251 19.02 -29.14 1.78
C LYS A 251 20.25 -29.97 2.11
N HIS A 252 21.43 -29.37 2.14
CA HIS A 252 22.68 -30.06 2.49
C HIS A 252 22.71 -30.49 3.97
N ARG A 253 22.25 -29.63 4.91
CA ARG A 253 22.11 -30.01 6.33
C ARG A 253 21.13 -31.16 6.53
N TRP A 254 19.99 -31.13 5.83
CA TRP A 254 18.99 -32.21 5.87
C TRP A 254 19.56 -33.54 5.36
N LYS A 255 20.27 -33.53 4.22
CA LYS A 255 20.95 -34.73 3.70
C LYS A 255 21.97 -35.28 4.70
N ARG A 256 22.78 -34.42 5.34
CA ARG A 256 23.76 -34.85 6.37
C ARG A 256 23.07 -35.50 7.58
N ARG A 257 21.97 -34.94 8.07
CA ARG A 257 21.19 -35.53 9.18
C ARG A 257 20.65 -36.91 8.80
N LYS A 258 20.08 -37.06 7.60
CA LYS A 258 19.59 -38.34 7.08
C LYS A 258 20.68 -39.41 6.97
N HIS A 259 21.90 -39.03 6.58
CA HIS A 259 23.05 -39.93 6.52
C HIS A 259 23.72 -40.21 7.88
N THR A 260 23.39 -39.45 8.94
CA THR A 260 23.92 -39.68 10.30
C THR A 260 22.99 -40.59 11.12
N GLU A 261 21.71 -40.68 10.76
CA GLU A 261 20.70 -41.52 11.44
C GLU A 261 20.63 -42.98 10.92
N GLU A 262 21.29 -43.31 9.81
CA GLU A 262 21.57 -44.69 9.37
C GLU A 262 23.10 -44.86 9.30
N PRO A 263 23.80 -45.47 10.29
CA PRO A 263 23.48 -46.74 10.95
C PRO A 263 23.79 -46.77 12.46
N ALA A 264 22.76 -46.87 13.32
CA ALA A 264 22.92 -47.29 14.72
C ALA A 264 21.85 -48.34 15.07
N LYS A 265 21.88 -49.48 14.37
CA LYS A 265 21.19 -50.70 14.78
C LYS A 265 22.16 -51.86 14.82
N VAL A 266 22.97 -51.93 15.88
CA VAL A 266 23.44 -53.21 16.44
C VAL A 266 23.58 -53.07 17.96
N SER A 267 22.86 -53.93 18.70
CA SER A 267 22.97 -54.26 20.15
C SER A 267 22.46 -53.14 21.10
N ARG A 268 21.47 -53.32 22.01
CA ARG A 268 21.20 -54.44 22.92
C ARG A 268 19.89 -54.17 23.70
N GLN A 269 19.14 -55.25 23.96
CA GLN A 269 18.39 -55.60 25.18
C GLN A 269 17.23 -54.74 25.73
N GLU A 270 16.14 -55.44 26.01
CA GLU A 270 14.90 -54.99 26.67
C GLU A 270 15.13 -54.40 28.06
N SER A 271 14.51 -53.25 28.35
CA SER A 271 13.78 -53.01 29.60
C SER A 271 12.91 -51.73 29.53
N SER A 272 11.61 -51.91 29.78
CA SER A 272 10.66 -51.04 30.50
C SER A 272 10.99 -49.55 30.74
N GLY A 273 10.07 -48.64 30.34
CA GLY A 273 9.97 -47.30 30.93
C GLY A 273 9.26 -46.26 30.04
N LYS A 274 8.10 -45.76 30.49
CA LYS A 274 7.34 -44.65 29.90
C LYS A 274 8.17 -43.35 29.87
N GLU A 275 8.16 -42.63 28.75
CA GLU A 275 8.02 -41.16 28.75
C GLU A 275 7.61 -40.65 27.35
N VAL A 276 6.45 -40.00 27.27
CA VAL A 276 5.98 -39.30 26.08
C VAL A 276 6.67 -37.93 26.05
N LYS A 277 7.59 -37.72 25.10
CA LYS A 277 8.06 -36.37 24.74
C LYS A 277 7.43 -35.96 23.41
N LEU A 278 6.48 -35.03 23.53
CA LEU A 278 5.82 -34.32 22.45
C LEU A 278 6.87 -33.50 21.68
N ALA A 279 7.19 -33.90 20.45
CA ALA A 279 8.00 -33.08 19.56
C ALA A 279 7.12 -31.94 19.01
N GLN A 280 7.27 -30.76 19.58
CA GLN A 280 6.73 -29.53 19.01
C GLN A 280 7.53 -29.19 17.74
N ASN A 281 6.87 -29.30 16.58
CA ASN A 281 7.34 -28.72 15.33
C ASN A 281 7.22 -27.21 15.43
N GLY A 282 8.30 -26.54 15.82
CA GLY A 282 8.42 -25.08 15.69
C GLY A 282 8.64 -24.70 14.24
N GLU A 283 7.62 -24.16 13.58
CA GLU A 283 7.82 -23.35 12.38
C GLU A 283 8.57 -22.07 12.81
N GLU A 284 9.87 -22.00 12.52
CA GLU A 284 10.64 -20.77 12.70
C GLU A 284 10.12 -19.69 11.75
N GLY A 285 9.55 -18.63 12.34
CA GLY A 285 9.21 -17.38 11.66
C GLY A 285 10.44 -16.66 11.09
N PRO A 286 10.22 -15.57 10.33
CA PRO A 286 11.30 -14.82 9.69
C PRO A 286 12.24 -14.17 10.73
N PRO A 287 13.49 -13.83 10.33
CA PRO A 287 14.50 -13.31 11.26
C PRO A 287 14.03 -12.01 11.92
N GLN A 288 14.34 -11.90 13.21
CA GLN A 288 13.97 -10.79 14.07
C GLN A 288 14.61 -9.49 13.56
N LYS A 289 13.79 -8.52 13.13
CA LYS A 289 14.24 -7.17 12.76
C LYS A 289 14.64 -6.42 14.04
N GLN A 290 15.90 -5.97 14.11
CA GLN A 290 16.36 -5.05 15.15
C GLN A 290 15.59 -3.73 15.04
N SER A 291 14.94 -3.34 16.14
CA SER A 291 14.31 -2.03 16.31
C SER A 291 15.38 -0.94 16.24
N CYS A 292 15.25 0.00 15.31
CA CYS A 292 15.97 1.27 15.34
C CYS A 292 14.95 2.38 15.57
N TYR A 293 14.68 2.69 16.84
CA TYR A 293 14.29 4.03 17.26
C TYR A 293 15.42 4.55 18.15
N GLU A 294 16.09 5.62 17.72
CA GLU A 294 16.68 6.56 18.67
C GLU A 294 15.58 7.55 19.07
N PRO A 295 15.38 7.80 20.38
CA PRO A 295 14.35 8.71 20.84
C PRO A 295 14.80 10.16 20.61
N ALA A 296 13.97 10.94 19.89
CA ALA A 296 14.00 12.38 20.03
C ALA A 296 13.55 12.73 21.46
N ALA A 297 14.34 13.57 22.12
CA ALA A 297 14.29 13.90 23.53
C ALA A 297 12.87 14.16 24.08
N ALA A 298 12.55 13.45 25.16
CA ALA A 298 11.54 13.87 26.11
C ALA A 298 12.08 15.10 26.87
N VAL A 299 11.35 16.22 26.80
CA VAL A 299 11.44 17.28 27.80
C VAL A 299 10.36 16.96 28.82
N GLU A 300 10.77 16.50 29.99
CA GLU A 300 9.87 16.30 31.14
C GLU A 300 9.31 17.64 31.63
N LEU A 301 8.02 17.61 31.96
CA LEU A 301 7.32 18.63 32.74
C LEU A 301 7.97 18.81 34.11
N ALA A 302 8.04 20.05 34.58
CA ALA A 302 7.98 20.37 36.00
C ALA A 302 6.70 21.19 36.26
N GLU A 303 5.79 20.63 37.05
CA GLU A 303 4.67 21.35 37.67
C GLU A 303 5.18 22.25 38.80
N MET A 304 4.73 23.51 38.84
CA MET A 304 4.43 24.21 40.09
C MET A 304 3.17 25.07 39.89
N THR A 305 2.26 24.97 40.86
CA THR A 305 0.89 25.51 40.94
C THR A 305 0.85 27.02 41.29
N PRO A 306 -0.33 27.69 41.22
CA PRO A 306 -0.44 29.11 40.90
C PRO A 306 -0.62 30.02 42.13
N THR A 307 -0.28 31.32 41.99
CA THR A 307 -0.85 32.41 42.81
C THR A 307 -0.67 33.78 42.14
N GLY A 308 -1.79 34.50 41.96
CA GLY A 308 -1.96 35.91 42.35
C GLY A 308 -1.31 37.07 41.58
N ASP A 309 -2.17 37.83 40.90
CA ASP A 309 -2.21 39.31 40.76
C ASP A 309 -1.28 40.10 39.80
N GLY A 310 -1.93 40.97 38.99
CA GLY A 310 -1.35 42.25 38.52
C GLY A 310 -1.37 42.54 37.01
N ARG A 311 -2.43 43.21 36.52
CA ARG A 311 -2.47 44.03 35.26
C ARG A 311 -1.79 45.41 35.50
N PRO A 312 -1.69 46.33 34.50
CA PRO A 312 -1.37 46.25 33.06
C PRO A 312 -0.35 47.37 32.64
N LEU A 313 -0.05 47.57 31.33
CA LEU A 313 0.20 48.86 30.60
C LEU A 313 0.84 48.55 29.23
N GLU A 314 0.11 48.74 28.12
CA GLU A 314 0.15 49.88 27.16
C GLU A 314 1.12 49.63 25.98
N GLU A 315 0.56 49.37 24.79
CA GLU A 315 0.31 50.32 23.69
C GLU A 315 1.58 50.69 22.89
N ASN A 316 1.67 50.21 21.65
CA ASN A 316 1.55 51.13 20.52
C ASN A 316 1.33 50.43 19.18
N SER A 317 0.33 50.95 18.50
CA SER A 317 -0.11 50.75 17.13
C SER A 317 0.86 51.36 16.10
N MET A 318 0.78 50.91 14.85
CA MET A 318 0.34 51.75 13.71
C MET A 318 0.41 51.00 12.38
N ASP A 319 -0.59 51.29 11.56
CA ASP A 319 -1.03 50.68 10.31
C ASP A 319 -0.33 51.19 9.04
N MET A 320 -0.59 50.44 7.95
CA MET A 320 -0.83 50.86 6.54
C MET A 320 0.33 51.17 5.56
N GLU A 321 0.47 50.23 4.60
CA GLU A 321 0.60 50.38 3.13
C GLU A 321 -0.12 51.63 2.53
N PRO A 322 0.22 52.20 1.34
CA PRO A 322 0.19 51.46 0.06
C PRO A 322 1.08 51.93 -1.13
N GLU A 323 1.14 51.03 -2.13
CA GLU A 323 1.36 51.11 -3.60
C GLU A 323 1.93 52.37 -4.30
N VAL A 324 2.76 52.15 -5.35
CA VAL A 324 2.51 52.58 -6.76
C VAL A 324 3.73 52.28 -7.69
N SER A 325 3.44 51.51 -8.75
CA SER A 325 3.81 51.63 -10.19
C SER A 325 5.24 51.55 -10.77
N SER A 326 5.25 50.76 -11.86
CA SER A 326 5.80 51.00 -13.21
C SER A 326 7.27 50.69 -13.57
N ASP A 327 7.35 49.81 -14.58
CA ASP A 327 8.15 49.88 -15.81
C ASP A 327 9.17 48.79 -16.13
N THR A 328 8.87 48.19 -17.28
CA THR A 328 9.59 47.23 -18.08
C THR A 328 10.94 47.74 -18.58
N SER A 329 11.99 46.92 -18.45
CA SER A 329 13.10 46.93 -19.40
C SER A 329 13.54 45.51 -19.70
N ALA A 330 13.41 45.14 -20.97
CA ALA A 330 13.92 43.91 -21.54
C ALA A 330 15.45 43.87 -21.47
N GLN A 331 16.01 42.83 -20.87
CA GLN A 331 17.36 42.38 -21.15
C GLN A 331 17.34 40.88 -21.44
N GLN A 332 17.69 40.56 -22.68
CA GLN A 332 18.04 39.22 -23.14
C GLN A 332 19.27 38.77 -22.37
N ASP A 333 19.13 37.76 -21.52
CA ASP A 333 20.28 37.02 -21.01
C ASP A 333 20.42 35.67 -21.69
N LYS A 334 21.64 35.47 -22.15
CA LYS A 334 22.08 34.40 -23.04
C LYS A 334 22.05 33.06 -22.31
N ASP A 335 21.43 32.11 -22.99
CA ASP A 335 21.39 30.69 -22.71
C ASP A 335 22.82 30.11 -22.57
N LEU A 336 23.20 29.81 -21.34
CA LEU A 336 24.36 28.97 -21.00
C LEU A 336 23.84 27.67 -20.38
N GLY A 337 23.38 26.78 -21.25
CA GLY A 337 23.71 25.35 -21.21
C GLY A 337 23.70 24.67 -19.84
N ARG A 338 22.58 24.72 -19.11
CA ARG A 338 22.27 23.71 -18.11
C ARG A 338 21.61 22.53 -18.81
N SER A 339 22.38 21.48 -19.03
CA SER A 339 21.81 20.16 -19.32
C SER A 339 20.73 19.86 -18.26
N PRO A 340 19.49 19.54 -18.65
CA PRO A 340 18.50 19.10 -17.68
C PRO A 340 19.02 17.80 -17.07
N CYS A 341 19.30 17.81 -15.77
CA CYS A 341 19.45 16.58 -15.02
C CYS A 341 18.23 15.72 -15.35
N LEU A 342 18.47 14.55 -15.96
CA LEU A 342 17.45 13.55 -16.22
C LEU A 342 16.65 13.32 -14.93
N PRO A 343 15.31 13.45 -14.95
CA PRO A 343 14.51 13.18 -13.77
C PRO A 343 14.65 11.69 -13.44
N SER A 344 15.29 11.38 -12.31
CA SER A 344 15.31 10.01 -11.80
C SER A 344 13.86 9.57 -11.56
N GLN A 345 13.37 8.58 -12.30
CA GLN A 345 12.27 7.67 -11.91
C GLN A 345 10.96 8.29 -11.34
N GLY A 346 10.68 9.58 -11.57
CA GLY A 346 9.63 10.34 -10.88
C GLY A 346 8.17 10.10 -11.32
N GLY A 347 7.84 8.94 -11.90
CA GLY A 347 6.53 8.69 -12.51
C GLY A 347 5.69 7.59 -11.86
N ILE A 348 6.26 6.76 -10.98
CA ILE A 348 5.64 5.49 -10.54
C ILE A 348 4.74 5.67 -9.31
N HIS A 349 5.05 6.64 -8.44
CA HIS A 349 4.27 6.93 -7.23
C HIS A 349 3.05 7.83 -7.51
N ARG A 350 2.18 7.39 -8.42
CA ARG A 350 0.86 8.01 -8.63
C ARG A 350 -0.21 7.07 -8.11
N ALA A 351 -1.28 7.62 -7.54
CA ALA A 351 -2.36 6.85 -6.93
C ALA A 351 -2.91 5.73 -7.82
N GLY A 352 -3.07 5.96 -9.13
CA GLY A 352 -3.54 4.93 -10.07
C GLY A 352 -2.54 3.80 -10.30
N PHE A 353 -1.25 4.09 -10.33
CA PHE A 353 -0.22 3.05 -10.39
C PHE A 353 -0.17 2.27 -9.08
N ASP A 354 -0.27 2.94 -7.94
CA ASP A 354 -0.29 2.29 -6.63
C ASP A 354 -1.50 1.35 -6.50
N ALA A 355 -2.68 1.77 -6.96
CA ALA A 355 -3.88 0.95 -7.01
C ALA A 355 -3.71 -0.26 -7.96
N PHE A 356 -3.11 -0.05 -9.14
CA PHE A 356 -2.80 -1.13 -10.07
C PHE A 356 -1.82 -2.14 -9.49
N MET A 357 -0.71 -1.67 -8.91
CA MET A 357 0.31 -2.52 -8.26
C MET A 357 -0.33 -3.35 -7.14
N THR A 358 -1.14 -2.70 -6.30
CA THR A 358 -1.88 -3.34 -5.20
C THR A 358 -2.77 -4.46 -5.73
N GLY A 359 -3.61 -4.17 -6.71
CA GLY A 359 -4.51 -5.17 -7.27
C GLY A 359 -3.78 -6.30 -8.02
N TYR A 360 -2.67 -6.00 -8.72
CA TYR A 360 -1.83 -7.01 -9.37
C TYR A 360 -1.23 -7.98 -8.36
N ILE A 361 -0.69 -7.48 -7.24
CA ILE A 361 -0.16 -8.32 -6.16
C ILE A 361 -1.26 -9.26 -5.67
N MET A 362 -2.45 -8.75 -5.37
CA MET A 362 -3.56 -9.57 -4.88
C MET A 362 -3.98 -10.65 -5.89
N ALA A 363 -4.13 -10.28 -7.17
CA ALA A 363 -4.48 -11.22 -8.23
C ALA A 363 -3.43 -12.33 -8.38
N TYR A 364 -2.15 -11.97 -8.32
CA TYR A 364 -1.03 -12.91 -8.40
C TYR A 364 -0.99 -13.87 -7.20
N VAL A 365 -1.12 -13.36 -5.97
CA VAL A 365 -1.13 -14.19 -4.76
C VAL A 365 -2.31 -15.15 -4.78
N ARG A 366 -3.48 -14.69 -5.23
CA ARG A 366 -4.67 -15.53 -5.37
C ARG A 366 -4.45 -16.67 -6.38
N MET A 367 -3.88 -16.38 -7.55
CA MET A 367 -3.55 -17.38 -8.56
C MET A 367 -2.63 -18.46 -7.98
N LEU A 368 -1.53 -18.07 -7.32
CA LEU A 368 -0.59 -19.02 -6.71
C LEU A 368 -1.23 -19.94 -5.67
N LYS A 369 -2.26 -19.45 -4.94
CA LYS A 369 -2.93 -20.22 -3.90
C LYS A 369 -4.04 -21.10 -4.44
N LYS A 370 -4.70 -20.69 -5.51
CA LYS A 370 -5.70 -21.50 -6.19
C LYS A 370 -5.08 -22.80 -6.75
N GLY A 371 -3.86 -22.73 -7.29
CA GLY A 371 -3.11 -23.93 -7.72
C GLY A 371 -2.79 -24.94 -6.60
N ASN A 372 -2.87 -24.53 -5.33
CA ASN A 372 -2.58 -25.37 -4.16
C ASN A 372 -3.83 -25.90 -3.43
N SER A 373 -5.04 -25.39 -3.76
CA SER A 373 -6.28 -25.73 -3.04
C SER A 373 -7.36 -26.20 -4.00
N THR A 374 -7.90 -27.40 -3.78
CA THR A 374 -9.02 -27.99 -4.53
C THR A 374 -10.40 -27.42 -4.14
N ASP A 375 -10.46 -26.37 -3.32
CA ASP A 375 -11.72 -25.94 -2.71
C ASP A 375 -12.50 -24.96 -3.61
N ASN A 376 -13.66 -25.43 -4.09
CA ASN A 376 -14.54 -24.74 -5.01
C ASN A 376 -15.44 -23.72 -4.25
N GLY A 377 -15.01 -22.46 -4.26
CA GLY A 377 -15.89 -21.35 -4.66
C GLY A 377 -16.79 -20.66 -3.62
N SER A 378 -16.82 -21.08 -2.35
CA SER A 378 -17.67 -20.41 -1.33
C SER A 378 -16.92 -19.65 -0.24
N GLY A 379 -15.60 -19.85 -0.12
CA GLY A 379 -14.76 -19.23 0.90
C GLY A 379 -14.18 -17.85 0.52
N PRO A 380 -13.58 -17.15 1.50
CA PRO A 380 -12.85 -15.90 1.24
C PRO A 380 -11.68 -16.10 0.26
N TRP A 381 -11.28 -15.04 -0.47
CA TRP A 381 -10.25 -15.11 -1.52
C TRP A 381 -8.91 -15.63 -1.00
N LEU A 382 -8.52 -15.23 0.20
CA LEU A 382 -7.34 -15.70 0.93
C LEU A 382 -7.73 -15.82 2.41
N PRO A 383 -8.11 -17.02 2.89
CA PRO A 383 -8.58 -17.21 4.26
C PRO A 383 -7.60 -16.68 5.32
N ASP A 384 -6.31 -16.89 5.11
CA ASP A 384 -5.26 -16.47 6.03
C ASP A 384 -5.03 -14.95 6.08
N CYS A 385 -5.46 -14.23 5.04
CA CYS A 385 -5.35 -12.78 4.94
C CYS A 385 -6.68 -12.04 5.17
N HIS A 386 -7.81 -12.77 5.27
CA HIS A 386 -9.14 -12.20 5.36
C HIS A 386 -9.29 -11.29 6.59
N ASN A 387 -9.65 -10.02 6.37
CA ASN A 387 -9.86 -9.02 7.41
C ASN A 387 -8.65 -8.79 8.32
N LYS A 388 -7.43 -8.91 7.79
CA LYS A 388 -6.19 -8.62 8.51
C LYS A 388 -5.47 -7.46 7.83
N LEU A 389 -5.32 -6.35 8.57
CA LEU A 389 -4.55 -5.20 8.13
C LEU A 389 -3.15 -5.24 8.71
N TYR A 390 -2.18 -4.85 7.88
CA TYR A 390 -0.80 -4.75 8.32
C TYR A 390 -0.64 -3.57 9.30
N LEU A 391 0.10 -3.79 10.38
CA LEU A 391 0.45 -2.76 11.34
C LEU A 391 1.97 -2.63 11.43
N SER A 392 2.51 -1.55 10.86
CA SER A 392 3.95 -1.30 10.88
C SER A 392 4.48 -1.24 12.32
N GLY A 393 5.49 -2.04 12.62
CA GLY A 393 6.10 -2.13 13.96
C GLY A 393 5.34 -3.00 14.97
N LYS A 394 4.28 -3.72 14.55
CA LYS A 394 3.56 -4.69 15.38
C LYS A 394 3.73 -6.10 14.83
N SER A 395 3.75 -7.08 15.74
CA SER A 395 3.84 -8.50 15.39
C SER A 395 2.51 -9.11 14.97
N MET A 396 1.40 -8.47 15.32
CA MET A 396 0.04 -8.93 15.05
C MET A 396 -0.69 -7.92 14.16
N PRO A 397 -1.48 -8.39 13.18
CA PRO A 397 -2.30 -7.52 12.36
C PRO A 397 -3.47 -6.94 13.16
N LEU A 398 -4.03 -5.83 12.66
CA LEU A 398 -5.36 -5.39 13.10
C LEU A 398 -6.42 -6.29 12.47
N GLN A 399 -7.25 -6.90 13.30
CA GLN A 399 -8.37 -7.72 12.84
C GLN A 399 -9.62 -6.84 12.64
N ILE A 400 -10.15 -6.83 11.41
CA ILE A 400 -11.39 -6.14 11.07
C ILE A 400 -12.57 -7.07 11.31
N VAL A 401 -13.01 -7.12 12.56
CA VAL A 401 -14.13 -7.95 13.01
C VAL A 401 -15.04 -7.18 13.95
N LYS A 402 -16.33 -7.49 13.89
CA LYS A 402 -17.30 -7.06 14.89
C LYS A 402 -17.23 -7.98 16.11
N SER A 403 -16.74 -7.45 17.22
CA SER A 403 -16.79 -8.13 18.51
C SER A 403 -18.22 -8.14 19.08
N LEU A 404 -18.54 -9.15 19.90
CA LEU A 404 -19.80 -9.24 20.64
C LEU A 404 -20.07 -8.02 21.54
N PHE A 405 -19.01 -7.35 21.99
CA PHE A 405 -19.09 -6.18 22.87
C PHE A 405 -19.10 -4.85 22.11
N SER A 406 -18.78 -4.87 20.81
CA SER A 406 -18.69 -3.67 19.99
C SER A 406 -20.01 -3.39 19.29
N LYS A 407 -20.49 -2.16 19.43
CA LYS A 407 -21.67 -1.67 18.71
C LYS A 407 -21.21 -0.88 17.49
N SER A 408 -21.92 -1.08 16.38
CA SER A 408 -21.74 -0.26 15.18
C SER A 408 -22.20 1.18 15.45
N SER A 409 -21.65 2.15 14.74
CA SER A 409 -22.02 3.55 14.92
C SER A 409 -23.46 3.82 14.47
N LYS A 410 -24.09 4.88 15.02
CA LYS A 410 -25.46 5.27 14.64
C LYS A 410 -25.54 5.68 13.18
N ALA A 411 -24.58 6.48 12.71
CA ALA A 411 -24.48 6.93 11.33
C ALA A 411 -24.31 5.74 10.38
N HIS A 412 -23.43 4.79 10.71
CA HIS A 412 -23.27 3.54 9.97
C HIS A 412 -24.58 2.77 9.88
N SER A 413 -25.26 2.54 11.00
CA SER A 413 -26.53 1.79 11.03
C SER A 413 -27.61 2.41 10.13
N GLN A 414 -27.67 3.74 10.04
CA GLN A 414 -28.58 4.44 9.12
C GLN A 414 -28.16 4.26 7.67
N LYS A 415 -26.87 4.44 7.36
CA LYS A 415 -26.32 4.24 6.01
C LYS A 415 -26.48 2.83 5.51
N MET A 416 -26.23 1.81 6.33
CA MET A 416 -26.39 0.41 5.93
C MET A 416 -27.84 0.06 5.62
N LYS A 417 -28.81 0.66 6.34
CA LYS A 417 -30.24 0.53 5.99
C LYS A 417 -30.54 1.16 4.61
N LEU A 418 -29.94 2.30 4.29
CA LEU A 418 -30.10 2.93 2.96
C LEU A 418 -29.34 2.19 1.85
N ALA A 419 -28.18 1.63 2.17
CA ALA A 419 -27.34 0.93 1.21
C ALA A 419 -27.92 -0.46 0.87
N TRP A 420 -28.51 -1.15 1.85
CA TRP A 420 -28.92 -2.54 1.69
C TRP A 420 -30.41 -2.81 1.93
N GLY A 421 -31.19 -1.84 2.41
CA GLY A 421 -32.63 -1.99 2.65
C GLY A 421 -33.51 -1.85 1.41
N SER A 422 -32.92 -1.60 0.23
CA SER A 422 -33.62 -1.53 -1.06
C SER A 422 -33.40 -2.78 -1.92
N GLY A 423 -33.23 -3.94 -1.29
CA GLY A 423 -33.06 -5.24 -1.94
C GLY A 423 -34.37 -5.99 -2.09
#